data_AF-A0A3C0Y2W3-F1
#
_entry.id   AF-A0A3C0Y2W3-F1
#
_cell.length_a   1.000
_cell.length_b   1.000
_cell.length_c   1.000
_cell.angle_alpha   90.00
_cell.angle_beta   90.00
_cell.angle_gamma   90.00
#
_symmetry.space_group_name_H-M   'P 1'
#
loop_
_entity.id
_entity.type
_entity.pdbx_description
1 polymer ?
#
loop_
_entity_poly.entity_id
_entity_poly.type
_entity_poly.pdbx_seq_one_letter_code
_entity_poly.pdbx_strand_id
1 'polypeptide(L)'
;NGEIWTVDDARRCREASGCDMLMLGRGAVTDPGLALAIKADMTSAAVDPAPAVITWPALLPLMAEFWQLVCTRLDTRSRAGRLKQWLNFLRRRFPEAETAYQQLKSINDPALIDGWLAGVVQKRQASATMPFYSFTHRKNP
;
A
#
# COMPACT_ATOMS: atom_id res chain seq x y z
N ASN A 1 -7.77 20.23 8.72
CA ASN A 1 -6.74 20.09 7.67
C ASN A 1 -5.38 20.04 8.36
N GLY A 2 -4.57 18.99 8.13
CA GLY A 2 -3.14 19.01 8.48
C GLY A 2 -2.53 17.69 8.97
N GLU A 3 -3.15 17.03 9.94
CA GLU A 3 -2.49 15.98 10.74
C GLU A 3 -3.40 14.76 10.94
N ILE A 4 -3.98 14.26 9.84
CA ILE A 4 -4.78 13.02 9.87
C ILE A 4 -3.85 11.86 9.52
N TRP A 5 -3.46 11.10 10.53
CA TRP A 5 -2.57 9.94 10.43
C TRP A 5 -3.30 8.63 10.70
N THR A 6 -4.44 8.71 11.39
CA THR A 6 -5.27 7.57 11.81
C THR A 6 -6.75 7.84 11.57
N VAL A 7 -7.57 6.80 11.68
CA VAL A 7 -9.04 6.92 11.65
C VAL A 7 -9.54 7.79 12.81
N ASP A 8 -8.93 7.69 13.99
CA ASP A 8 -9.31 8.51 15.13
C ASP A 8 -9.01 10.00 14.91
N ASP A 9 -7.90 10.34 14.25
CA ASP A 9 -7.61 11.73 13.87
C ASP A 9 -8.69 12.26 12.91
N ALA A 10 -9.16 11.41 11.99
CA ALA A 10 -10.24 11.76 11.07
C ALA A 10 -11.56 11.98 11.81
N ARG A 11 -11.94 11.09 12.75
CA ARG A 11 -13.12 11.24 13.60
C ARG A 11 -13.08 12.54 14.38
N ARG A 12 -12.00 12.80 15.13
CA ARG A 12 -11.82 14.04 15.91
C ARG A 12 -11.86 15.29 15.04
N CYS A 13 -11.23 15.24 13.85
CA CYS A 13 -11.27 16.37 12.92
C CYS A 13 -12.69 16.66 12.45
N ARG A 14 -13.51 15.65 12.18
CA ARG A 14 -14.92 15.82 11.78
C ARG A 14 -15.76 16.37 12.92
N GLU A 15 -15.64 15.79 14.11
CA GLU A 15 -16.35 16.24 15.32
C GLU A 15 -16.06 17.71 15.63
N ALA A 16 -14.79 18.12 15.55
CA ALA A 16 -14.38 19.49 15.87
C ALA A 16 -14.74 20.52 14.78
N SER A 17 -14.78 20.11 13.50
CA SER A 17 -14.98 21.03 12.37
C SER A 17 -16.38 21.03 11.77
N GLY A 18 -17.21 20.02 12.07
CA GLY A 18 -18.50 19.80 11.42
C GLY A 18 -18.40 19.49 9.92
N CYS A 19 -17.20 19.28 9.39
CA CYS A 19 -16.99 19.03 7.97
C CYS A 19 -17.16 17.54 7.62
N ASP A 20 -17.88 17.26 6.55
CA ASP A 20 -18.03 15.89 6.00
C ASP A 20 -16.96 15.53 4.97
N MET A 21 -16.11 16.48 4.58
CA MET A 21 -15.01 16.27 3.65
C MET A 21 -13.67 16.47 4.37
N LEU A 22 -12.76 15.50 4.20
CA LEU A 22 -11.42 15.53 4.75
C LEU A 22 -10.37 15.51 3.64
N MET A 23 -9.36 16.35 3.77
CA MET A 23 -8.18 16.32 2.90
C MET A 23 -7.04 15.57 3.61
N LEU A 24 -6.56 14.49 2.98
CA LEU A 24 -5.41 13.73 3.46
C LEU A 24 -4.15 14.18 2.75
N GLY A 25 -3.20 14.70 3.52
CA GLY A 25 -1.86 15.04 3.01
C GLY A 25 -0.89 13.90 3.22
N ARG A 26 0.05 14.11 4.16
CA ARG A 26 1.15 13.17 4.42
C ARG A 26 0.68 11.80 4.89
N GLY A 27 -0.40 11.72 5.65
CA GLY A 27 -0.96 10.46 6.15
C GLY A 27 -1.26 9.45 5.05
N ALA A 28 -1.79 9.89 3.91
CA ALA A 28 -2.08 9.01 2.77
C ALA A 28 -0.82 8.49 2.04
N VAL A 29 0.28 9.25 2.09
CA VAL A 29 1.56 8.83 1.49
C VAL A 29 2.25 7.79 2.39
N THR A 30 2.19 8.00 3.71
CA THR A 30 2.78 7.08 4.68
C THR A 30 1.97 5.81 4.89
N ASP A 31 0.65 5.90 4.73
CA ASP A 31 -0.27 4.78 4.82
C ASP A 31 -1.31 4.86 3.69
N PRO A 32 -1.06 4.14 2.57
CA PRO A 32 -2.01 4.07 1.45
C PRO A 32 -3.37 3.48 1.83
N GLY A 33 -3.47 2.76 2.95
CA GLY A 33 -4.72 2.20 3.47
C GLY A 33 -5.55 3.20 4.27
N LEU A 34 -4.98 4.34 4.67
CA LEU A 34 -5.64 5.30 5.56
C LEU A 34 -6.94 5.85 4.95
N ALA A 35 -6.92 6.19 3.66
CA ALA A 35 -8.12 6.71 2.99
C ALA A 35 -9.25 5.67 2.93
N LEU A 36 -8.91 4.40 2.70
CA LEU A 36 -9.88 3.30 2.70
C LEU A 36 -10.44 3.04 4.10
N ALA A 37 -9.59 3.08 5.12
CA ALA A 37 -9.98 2.92 6.51
C ALA A 37 -10.91 4.05 6.98
N ILE A 38 -10.59 5.31 6.66
CA ILE A 38 -11.44 6.47 6.97
C ILE A 38 -12.77 6.37 6.22
N LYS A 39 -12.76 5.99 4.94
CA LYS A 39 -13.99 5.83 4.18
C LYS A 39 -14.88 4.73 4.78
N ALA A 40 -14.30 3.59 5.13
CA ALA A 40 -15.02 2.48 5.76
C ALA A 40 -15.65 2.90 7.10
N ASP A 41 -14.93 3.70 7.89
CA ASP A 41 -15.44 4.30 9.13
C ASP A 41 -16.62 5.25 8.89
N MET A 42 -16.52 6.12 7.88
CA MET A 42 -17.58 7.06 7.54
C MET A 42 -18.85 6.38 6.99
N THR A 43 -18.70 5.22 6.33
CA THR A 43 -19.83 4.50 5.71
C THR A 43 -20.40 3.38 6.57
N SER A 44 -19.64 2.88 7.56
CA SER A 44 -20.10 1.81 8.44
C SER A 44 -20.96 2.38 9.57
N ALA A 45 -22.27 2.15 9.51
CA ALA A 45 -23.17 2.33 10.66
C ALA A 45 -23.08 1.16 11.68
N ALA A 46 -22.13 0.23 11.51
CA ALA A 46 -22.09 -1.05 12.22
C ALA A 46 -21.06 -1.07 13.37
N VAL A 47 -21.43 -1.76 14.44
CA VAL A 47 -20.80 -1.83 15.77
C VAL A 47 -19.40 -2.48 15.79
N ASP A 48 -18.94 -3.07 14.69
CA ASP A 48 -17.56 -3.59 14.56
C ASP A 48 -17.11 -3.58 13.08
N PRO A 49 -16.51 -2.49 12.58
CA PRO A 49 -15.89 -2.49 11.27
C PRO A 49 -14.48 -3.10 11.36
N ALA A 50 -14.28 -4.29 10.78
CA ALA A 50 -12.93 -4.74 10.46
C ALA A 50 -12.28 -3.67 9.58
N PRO A 51 -11.09 -3.13 9.92
CA PRO A 51 -10.48 -2.07 9.13
C PRO A 51 -10.30 -2.54 7.70
N ALA A 52 -10.69 -1.71 6.73
CA ALA A 52 -10.37 -1.94 5.33
C ALA A 52 -8.85 -1.83 5.16
N VAL A 53 -8.12 -2.93 5.37
CA VAL A 53 -6.67 -2.98 5.33
C VAL A 53 -6.21 -3.28 3.90
N ILE A 54 -5.45 -2.36 3.31
CA ILE A 54 -4.71 -2.66 2.09
C ILE A 54 -3.63 -3.69 2.40
N THR A 55 -3.60 -4.78 1.65
CA THR A 55 -2.59 -5.83 1.80
C THR A 55 -1.34 -5.47 0.98
N TRP A 56 -0.17 -5.98 1.39
CA TRP A 56 1.06 -5.77 0.62
C TRP A 56 0.94 -6.19 -0.86
N PRO A 57 0.35 -7.36 -1.20
CA PRO A 57 0.13 -7.73 -2.60
C PRO A 57 -0.73 -6.72 -3.37
N ALA A 58 -1.76 -6.15 -2.74
CA ALA A 58 -2.61 -5.13 -3.37
C ALA A 58 -1.84 -3.82 -3.64
N LEU A 59 -0.79 -3.54 -2.86
CA LEU A 59 0.04 -2.35 -3.02
C LEU A 59 1.06 -2.46 -4.16
N LEU A 60 1.49 -3.68 -4.54
CA LEU A 60 2.53 -3.87 -5.56
C LEU A 60 2.21 -3.23 -6.94
N PRO A 61 1.00 -3.36 -7.52
CA PRO A 61 0.68 -2.69 -8.78
C PRO A 61 0.63 -1.16 -8.64
N LEU A 62 0.07 -0.66 -7.53
CA LEU A 62 0.06 0.78 -7.24
C LEU A 62 1.49 1.33 -7.14
N MET A 63 2.41 0.52 -6.62
CA MET A 63 3.81 0.87 -6.56
C MET A 63 4.48 0.89 -7.93
N ALA A 64 4.12 -0.02 -8.83
CA ALA A 64 4.57 0.00 -10.22
C ALA A 64 4.05 1.25 -10.97
N GLU A 65 2.77 1.60 -10.81
CA GLU A 65 2.18 2.81 -11.39
C GLU A 65 2.86 4.08 -10.86
N PHE A 66 3.07 4.16 -9.55
CA PHE A 66 3.82 5.25 -8.94
C PHE A 66 5.24 5.37 -9.52
N TRP A 67 5.93 4.26 -9.69
CA TRP A 67 7.26 4.25 -10.28
C TRP A 67 7.27 4.78 -11.72
N GLN A 68 6.30 4.40 -12.55
CA GLN A 68 6.16 4.97 -13.90
C GLN A 68 5.93 6.49 -13.87
N LEU A 69 5.11 6.99 -12.94
CA LEU A 69 4.90 8.42 -12.74
C LEU A 69 6.19 9.15 -12.30
N VAL A 70 6.98 8.53 -11.44
CA VAL A 70 8.29 9.05 -11.02
C VAL A 70 9.25 9.11 -12.21
N CYS A 71 9.31 8.05 -13.02
CA CYS A 71 10.17 7.98 -14.20
C CYS A 71 9.80 9.02 -15.28
N THR A 72 8.52 9.33 -15.43
CA THR A 72 8.05 10.33 -16.42
C THR A 72 8.26 11.78 -15.96
N ARG A 73 8.25 12.04 -14.64
CA ARG A 73 8.26 13.42 -14.10
C ARG A 73 9.59 13.87 -13.52
N LEU A 74 10.45 12.93 -13.09
CA LEU A 74 11.70 13.26 -12.42
C LEU A 74 12.91 12.94 -13.28
N ASP A 75 13.98 13.70 -13.04
CA ASP A 75 15.31 13.41 -13.57
C ASP A 75 15.83 12.07 -13.03
N THR A 76 16.68 11.40 -13.82
CA THR A 76 17.16 10.05 -13.52
C THR A 76 17.81 9.91 -12.14
N ARG A 77 18.46 10.95 -11.62
CA ARG A 77 19.15 10.90 -10.32
C ARG A 77 18.17 10.92 -9.14
N SER A 78 17.00 11.55 -9.31
CA SER A 78 15.99 11.69 -8.26
C SER A 78 15.00 10.52 -8.15
N ARG A 79 14.88 9.69 -9.21
CA ARG A 79 13.85 8.64 -9.30
C ARG A 79 13.97 7.59 -8.20
N ALA A 80 15.13 6.92 -8.13
CA ALA A 80 15.37 5.83 -7.18
C ALA A 80 15.21 6.30 -5.73
N GLY A 81 15.65 7.53 -5.42
CA GLY A 81 15.48 8.13 -4.10
C GLY A 81 14.01 8.26 -3.69
N ARG A 82 13.11 8.59 -4.64
CA ARG A 82 11.69 8.74 -4.35
C ARG A 82 11.00 7.43 -4.02
N LEU A 83 11.31 6.35 -4.75
CA LEU A 83 10.79 5.02 -4.45
C LEU A 83 11.31 4.51 -3.10
N LYS A 84 12.61 4.68 -2.82
CA LYS A 84 13.23 4.31 -1.54
C LYS A 84 12.61 5.08 -0.38
N GLN A 85 12.35 6.37 -0.55
CA GLN A 85 11.68 7.19 0.45
C GLN A 85 10.29 6.64 0.78
N TRP A 86 9.52 6.23 -0.23
CA TRP A 86 8.20 5.67 0.01
C TRP A 86 8.25 4.31 0.70
N LEU A 87 9.14 3.41 0.26
CA LEU A 87 9.39 2.14 0.95
C LEU A 87 9.81 2.35 2.41
N ASN A 88 10.59 3.39 2.69
CA ASN A 88 10.98 3.73 4.06
C ASN A 88 9.78 4.05 4.96
N PHE A 89 8.73 4.69 4.42
CA PHE A 89 7.49 4.91 5.16
C PHE A 89 6.70 3.61 5.36
N LEU A 90 6.61 2.79 4.31
CA LEU A 90 5.82 1.55 4.31
C LEU A 90 6.33 0.49 5.29
N ARG A 91 7.64 0.48 5.59
CA ARG A 91 8.28 -0.44 6.55
C ARG A 91 7.67 -0.43 7.95
N ARG A 92 7.02 0.66 8.34
CA ARG A 92 6.33 0.76 9.63
C ARG A 92 5.11 -0.16 9.73
N ARG A 93 4.53 -0.54 8.58
CA ARG A 93 3.27 -1.27 8.49
C ARG A 93 3.40 -2.62 7.76
N PHE A 94 4.36 -2.74 6.85
CA PHE A 94 4.58 -3.93 6.02
C PHE A 94 6.01 -4.45 6.22
N PRO A 95 6.20 -5.59 6.91
CA PRO A 95 7.51 -6.24 6.99
C PRO A 95 8.13 -6.52 5.62
N GLU A 96 7.30 -6.79 4.60
CA GLU A 96 7.74 -7.00 3.23
C GLU A 96 8.38 -5.75 2.60
N ALA A 97 8.01 -4.54 3.05
CA ALA A 97 8.66 -3.30 2.63
C ALA A 97 10.09 -3.18 3.18
N GLU A 98 10.41 -3.83 4.31
CA GLU A 98 11.79 -3.93 4.80
C GLU A 98 12.62 -4.72 3.80
N THR A 99 12.16 -5.93 3.46
CA THR A 99 12.81 -6.78 2.47
C THR A 99 12.99 -6.07 1.13
N ALA A 100 11.95 -5.42 0.61
CA ALA A 100 11.99 -4.70 -0.66
C ALA A 100 13.04 -3.57 -0.66
N TYR A 101 13.08 -2.73 0.37
CA TYR A 101 14.09 -1.67 0.42
C TYR A 101 15.50 -2.21 0.66
N GLN A 102 15.69 -3.28 1.42
CA GLN A 102 17.04 -3.87 1.54
C GLN A 102 17.56 -4.36 0.19
N GLN A 103 16.68 -4.88 -0.67
CA GLN A 103 17.02 -5.28 -2.04
C GLN A 103 17.34 -4.06 -2.94
N LEU A 104 16.61 -2.96 -2.77
CA LEU A 104 16.70 -1.79 -3.65
C LEU A 104 17.67 -0.70 -3.15
N LYS A 105 18.14 -0.72 -1.89
CA LYS A 105 18.89 0.40 -1.27
C LYS A 105 20.12 0.85 -2.08
N SER A 106 20.85 -0.10 -2.68
CA SER A 106 22.04 0.15 -3.48
C SER A 106 21.77 0.32 -4.97
N ILE A 107 20.54 0.10 -5.43
CA ILE A 107 20.16 0.16 -6.84
C ILE A 107 19.72 1.58 -7.19
N ASN A 108 20.36 2.18 -8.19
CA ASN A 108 19.98 3.51 -8.71
C ASN A 108 19.59 3.47 -10.19
N ASP A 109 19.92 2.39 -10.90
CA ASP A 109 19.53 2.19 -12.30
C ASP A 109 18.02 1.94 -12.39
N PRO A 110 17.27 2.80 -13.11
CA PRO A 110 15.83 2.61 -13.30
C PRO A 110 15.47 1.27 -13.94
N ALA A 111 16.28 0.75 -14.87
CA ALA A 111 15.97 -0.50 -15.56
C ALA A 111 16.00 -1.71 -14.60
N LEU A 112 16.91 -1.69 -13.62
CA LEU A 112 16.96 -2.73 -12.58
C LEU A 112 15.75 -2.64 -11.64
N ILE A 113 15.25 -1.43 -11.37
CA ILE A 113 14.04 -1.21 -10.57
C ILE A 113 12.80 -1.67 -11.34
N ASP A 114 12.71 -1.39 -12.64
CA ASP A 114 11.64 -1.89 -13.52
C ASP A 114 11.60 -3.42 -13.52
N GLY A 115 12.75 -4.07 -13.70
CA GLY A 115 12.87 -5.53 -13.66
C GLY A 115 12.46 -6.12 -12.31
N TRP A 116 12.86 -5.48 -11.21
CA TRP A 116 12.45 -5.90 -9.87
C TRP A 116 10.93 -5.79 -9.67
N LEU A 117 10.32 -4.65 -10.06
CA LEU A 117 8.88 -4.41 -9.96
C LEU A 117 8.08 -5.42 -10.79
N ALA A 118 8.47 -5.63 -12.04
CA ALA A 118 7.84 -6.64 -12.90
C ALA A 118 7.91 -8.04 -12.28
N GLY A 119 9.05 -8.41 -11.71
CA GLY A 119 9.25 -9.70 -11.05
C GLY A 119 8.34 -9.90 -9.83
N VAL A 120 8.18 -8.89 -8.97
CA VAL A 120 7.32 -9.02 -7.77
C VAL A 120 5.83 -9.01 -8.13
N VAL A 121 5.42 -8.23 -9.14
CA VAL A 121 4.03 -8.22 -9.64
C VAL A 121 3.67 -9.55 -10.29
N GLN A 122 4.57 -10.13 -11.09
CA GLN A 122 4.35 -11.43 -11.72
C GLN A 122 4.24 -12.56 -10.68
N LYS A 123 5.11 -12.57 -9.66
CA LYS A 123 5.05 -13.55 -8.56
C LYS A 123 3.72 -13.52 -7.83
N ARG A 124 3.17 -12.32 -7.58
CA ARG A 124 1.82 -12.17 -7.01
C ARG A 124 0.77 -12.86 -7.88
N GLN A 125 0.78 -12.58 -9.19
CA GLN A 125 -0.23 -13.13 -10.11
C GLN A 125 -0.18 -14.66 -10.11
N ALA A 126 1.03 -15.25 -10.14
CA ALA A 126 1.20 -16.70 -10.05
C ALA A 126 0.65 -17.29 -8.75
N SER A 127 0.85 -16.63 -7.60
CA SER A 127 0.30 -17.07 -6.31
C SER A 127 -1.22 -16.89 -6.19
N ALA A 128 -1.81 -15.94 -6.91
CA ALA A 128 -3.26 -15.70 -6.92
C ALA A 128 -4.03 -16.70 -7.83
N THR A 129 -3.35 -17.34 -8.78
CA THR A 129 -3.96 -18.25 -9.78
C THR A 129 -3.92 -19.72 -9.35
N MET A 130 -3.30 -20.10 -8.23
CA MET A 130 -3.39 -21.49 -7.76
C MET A 130 -4.81 -21.80 -7.29
N PRO A 131 -5.56 -22.69 -7.98
CA PRO A 131 -6.89 -23.08 -7.54
C PRO A 131 -6.75 -23.80 -6.21
N PHE A 132 -7.65 -23.49 -5.27
CA PHE A 132 -7.87 -24.28 -4.07
C PHE A 132 -8.13 -25.73 -4.52
N TYR A 133 -7.12 -26.60 -4.45
CA TYR A 133 -7.32 -28.02 -4.73
C TYR A 133 -8.19 -28.56 -3.60
N SER A 134 -9.48 -28.71 -3.91
CA SER A 134 -10.47 -29.27 -3.00
C SER A 134 -10.03 -30.67 -2.62
N PHE A 135 -9.63 -30.84 -1.36
CA PHE A 135 -9.28 -32.15 -0.81
C PHE A 135 -10.59 -32.93 -0.64
N THR A 136 -11.03 -33.61 -1.71
CA THR A 136 -12.15 -34.54 -1.62
C THR A 136 -11.76 -35.67 -0.70
N HIS A 137 -12.32 -35.64 0.51
CA HIS A 137 -12.19 -36.62 1.56
C HIS A 137 -12.66 -38.00 1.04
N ARG A 138 -11.73 -38.86 0.63
CA ARG A 138 -12.04 -40.29 0.43
C ARG A 138 -11.96 -40.97 1.79
N LYS A 139 -13.09 -41.01 2.52
CA LYS A 139 -13.28 -41.98 3.61
C LYS A 139 -13.23 -43.37 3.00
N ASN A 140 -12.44 -44.27 3.56
CA ASN A 140 -12.63 -45.70 3.40
C ASN A 140 -12.64 -46.35 4.78
N PRO A 141 -13.62 -47.23 5.10
CA PRO A 141 -13.65 -47.98 6.34
C PRO A 141 -12.56 -49.06 6.40
#